data_AF-A0A173S979-F1
#
_entry.id   AF-A0A173S979-F1
#
_cell.length_a   1.000
_cell.length_b   1.000
_cell.length_c   1.000
_cell.angle_alpha   90.00
_cell.angle_beta   90.00
_cell.angle_gamma   90.00
#
_symmetry.space_group_name_H-M   'P 1'
#
loop_
_entity.id
_entity.type
_entity.pdbx_description
1 polymer ?
#
loop_
_entity_poly.entity_id
_entity_poly.type
_entity_poly.pdbx_seq_one_letter_code
_entity_poly.pdbx_strand_id
1 'polypeptide(L)'
;MAETGRKRMNIYESISKCMEEIGAVSKDAVNKQQGFKYRGIDAVMNAINPALVKNHVFIVPEVLEQQRQERTTKNGSVLIYSICRIKYTFFAEDGSCIEAVTVGEGMDSGDKATNKAMAIAFKYACFQVFCIPTEEMKDPDEETPEPVTPQFVPASAEQMHKMGEFVSAYAEMCEDAKESDIWGKLKEKYHFSGTSEISAEMAEKIITQVEVWYKGKKNKIEGA
;
A
#
# COMPACT_ATOMS: atom_id res chain seq x y z
N MET A 1 54.02 8.04 -23.81
CA MET A 1 53.12 6.90 -24.09
C MET A 1 51.75 7.50 -24.27
N ALA A 2 51.15 7.38 -25.46
CA ALA A 2 49.80 7.87 -25.69
C ALA A 2 48.84 6.94 -24.91
N GLU A 3 48.12 7.49 -23.93
CA GLU A 3 46.91 6.85 -23.42
C GLU A 3 45.95 6.74 -24.60
N THR A 4 45.79 5.55 -25.14
CA THR A 4 44.69 5.23 -26.04
C THR A 4 43.43 5.35 -25.21
N GLY A 5 42.82 6.54 -25.18
CA GLY A 5 41.64 6.81 -24.38
C GLY A 5 40.54 5.79 -24.69
N ARG A 6 40.12 5.03 -23.67
CA ARG A 6 38.96 4.15 -23.77
C ARG A 6 37.77 4.96 -24.29
N LYS A 7 37.14 4.54 -25.40
CA LYS A 7 35.88 5.12 -25.84
C LYS A 7 34.83 4.91 -24.74
N ARG A 8 34.35 5.98 -24.14
CA ARG A 8 33.23 5.93 -23.18
C ARG A 8 31.94 5.62 -23.93
N MET A 9 31.16 4.69 -23.39
CA MET A 9 29.83 4.35 -23.92
C MET A 9 28.82 5.32 -23.35
N ASN A 10 27.83 5.69 -24.16
CA ASN A 10 26.66 6.38 -23.64
C ASN A 10 25.74 5.40 -22.90
N ILE A 11 24.78 5.94 -22.17
CA ILE A 11 23.87 5.15 -21.33
C ILE A 11 23.07 4.12 -22.15
N TYR A 12 22.66 4.44 -23.37
CA TYR A 12 21.90 3.50 -24.21
C TYR A 12 22.76 2.32 -24.64
N GLU A 13 24.02 2.58 -25.03
CA GLU A 13 25.01 1.54 -25.33
C GLU A 13 25.32 0.70 -24.08
N SER A 14 25.58 1.34 -22.94
CA SER A 14 25.90 0.65 -21.68
C SER A 14 24.76 -0.22 -21.17
N ILE A 15 23.51 0.27 -21.17
CA ILE A 15 22.33 -0.52 -20.78
C ILE A 15 22.16 -1.72 -21.71
N SER A 16 22.30 -1.54 -23.02
CA SER A 16 22.22 -2.65 -23.98
C SER A 16 23.27 -3.73 -23.69
N LYS A 17 24.50 -3.33 -23.35
CA LYS A 17 25.56 -4.26 -22.92
C LYS A 17 25.29 -4.91 -21.58
N CYS A 18 24.67 -4.21 -20.63
CA CYS A 18 24.22 -4.85 -19.40
C CYS A 18 23.18 -5.95 -19.69
N MET A 19 22.21 -5.69 -20.57
CA MET A 19 21.17 -6.66 -20.92
C MET A 19 21.72 -7.92 -21.62
N GLU A 20 22.79 -7.79 -22.42
CA GLU A 20 23.49 -8.94 -23.01
C GLU A 20 24.15 -9.85 -21.95
N GLU A 21 24.50 -9.29 -20.78
CA GLU A 21 25.28 -9.96 -19.74
C GLU A 21 24.42 -10.45 -18.56
N ILE A 22 23.29 -9.80 -18.29
CA ILE A 22 22.42 -10.13 -17.17
C ILE A 22 21.64 -11.41 -17.49
N GLY A 23 21.90 -12.44 -16.70
CA GLY A 23 21.18 -13.71 -16.77
C GLY A 23 19.81 -13.68 -16.11
N ALA A 24 19.09 -14.80 -16.19
CA ALA A 24 17.81 -14.96 -15.54
C ALA A 24 17.95 -14.96 -14.00
N VAL A 25 16.92 -14.43 -13.33
CA VAL A 25 16.81 -14.49 -11.86
C VAL A 25 15.75 -15.52 -11.48
N SER A 26 16.12 -16.50 -10.65
CA SER A 26 15.27 -17.57 -10.14
C SER A 26 14.45 -17.15 -8.90
N LYS A 27 13.37 -17.89 -8.60
CA LYS A 27 12.54 -17.70 -7.39
C LYS A 27 13.08 -18.56 -6.23
N ASP A 28 14.24 -18.23 -5.69
CA ASP A 28 14.88 -19.05 -4.65
C ASP A 28 14.49 -18.66 -3.22
N ALA A 29 13.93 -17.46 -3.03
CA ALA A 29 13.49 -17.01 -1.72
C ALA A 29 12.08 -17.49 -1.41
N VAL A 30 11.81 -17.86 -0.14
CA VAL A 30 10.48 -18.30 0.32
C VAL A 30 9.96 -17.32 1.36
N ASN A 31 8.73 -16.84 1.17
CA ASN A 31 8.04 -16.07 2.20
C ASN A 31 7.66 -17.00 3.36
N LYS A 32 8.18 -16.75 4.56
CA LYS A 32 7.95 -17.64 5.71
C LYS A 32 6.51 -17.64 6.24
N GLN A 33 5.72 -16.60 5.96
CA GLN A 33 4.34 -16.49 6.45
C GLN A 33 3.35 -17.19 5.53
N GLN A 34 3.50 -17.03 4.21
CA GLN A 34 2.55 -17.51 3.20
C GLN A 34 3.10 -18.66 2.35
N GLY A 35 4.39 -19.02 2.50
CA GLY A 35 4.99 -20.19 1.85
C GLY A 35 5.30 -20.03 0.35
N PHE A 36 4.93 -18.91 -0.28
CA PHE A 36 5.20 -18.70 -1.71
C PHE A 36 6.67 -18.36 -1.98
N LYS A 37 7.15 -18.79 -3.15
CA LYS A 37 8.49 -18.45 -3.65
C LYS A 37 8.50 -17.09 -4.34
N TYR A 38 9.56 -16.31 -4.14
CA TYR A 38 9.72 -14.98 -4.73
C TYR A 38 11.18 -14.70 -5.11
N ARG A 39 11.36 -13.67 -5.95
CA ARG A 39 12.67 -13.14 -6.32
C ARG A 39 13.10 -12.09 -5.30
N GLY A 40 14.13 -12.42 -4.52
CA GLY A 40 14.72 -11.54 -3.52
C GLY A 40 15.50 -10.39 -4.17
N ILE A 41 15.53 -9.23 -3.50
CA ILE A 41 16.31 -8.08 -3.98
C ILE A 41 17.81 -8.40 -4.05
N ASP A 42 18.33 -9.20 -3.10
CA ASP A 42 19.75 -9.60 -3.09
C ASP A 42 20.12 -10.41 -4.34
N ALA A 43 19.23 -11.30 -4.80
CA ALA A 43 19.45 -12.07 -6.01
C ALA A 43 19.50 -11.15 -7.25
N VAL A 44 18.62 -10.15 -7.32
CA VAL A 44 18.64 -9.14 -8.39
C VAL A 44 19.93 -8.33 -8.35
N MET A 45 20.34 -7.87 -7.18
CA MET A 45 21.58 -7.10 -6.99
C MET A 45 22.82 -7.87 -7.42
N ASN A 46 22.91 -9.13 -7.01
CA ASN A 46 24.01 -10.01 -7.38
C ASN A 46 24.02 -10.31 -8.89
N ALA A 47 22.85 -10.42 -9.52
CA ALA A 47 22.73 -10.65 -10.96
C ALA A 47 23.16 -9.43 -11.79
N ILE A 48 22.76 -8.21 -11.39
CA ILE A 48 23.06 -7.00 -12.17
C ILE A 48 24.45 -6.43 -11.91
N ASN A 49 25.01 -6.60 -10.70
CA ASN A 49 26.23 -5.90 -10.29
C ASN A 49 27.43 -6.14 -11.23
N PRO A 50 27.75 -7.37 -11.66
CA PRO A 50 28.88 -7.61 -12.58
C PRO A 50 28.73 -6.83 -13.90
N ALA A 51 27.52 -6.80 -14.44
CA ALA A 51 27.21 -6.12 -15.70
C ALA A 51 27.29 -4.59 -15.56
N LEU A 52 26.79 -4.04 -14.45
CA LEU A 52 26.88 -2.60 -14.17
C LEU A 52 28.33 -2.15 -14.03
N VAL A 53 29.15 -2.89 -13.27
CA VAL A 53 30.57 -2.57 -13.06
C VAL A 53 31.36 -2.63 -14.36
N LYS A 54 31.14 -3.67 -15.17
CA LYS A 54 31.85 -3.84 -16.45
C LYS A 54 31.52 -2.72 -17.46
N ASN A 55 30.27 -2.28 -17.48
CA ASN A 55 29.74 -1.30 -18.41
C ASN A 55 29.68 0.14 -17.85
N HIS A 56 30.26 0.36 -16.66
CA HIS A 56 30.40 1.67 -16.01
C HIS A 56 29.07 2.39 -15.79
N VAL A 57 28.07 1.63 -15.33
CA VAL A 57 26.75 2.14 -14.98
C VAL A 57 26.61 2.21 -13.47
N PHE A 58 26.14 3.35 -12.96
CA PHE A 58 25.70 3.48 -11.57
C PHE A 58 24.30 4.08 -11.49
N ILE A 59 23.63 3.85 -10.37
CA ILE A 59 22.21 4.17 -10.19
C ILE A 59 22.05 5.05 -8.95
N VAL A 60 21.33 6.16 -9.09
CA VAL A 60 21.04 7.10 -7.99
C VAL A 60 19.53 7.15 -7.74
N PRO A 61 19.05 6.85 -6.52
CA PRO A 61 17.65 7.00 -6.16
C PRO A 61 17.30 8.43 -5.71
N GLU A 62 16.10 8.88 -6.05
CA GLU A 62 15.46 10.12 -5.58
C GLU A 62 14.03 9.79 -5.16
N VAL A 63 13.72 9.92 -3.86
CA VAL A 63 12.36 9.69 -3.35
C VAL A 63 11.50 10.90 -3.70
N LEU A 64 10.54 10.71 -4.61
CA LEU A 64 9.63 11.75 -5.07
C LEU A 64 8.46 11.93 -4.10
N GLU A 65 7.96 10.82 -3.56
CA GLU A 65 6.84 10.80 -2.64
C GLU A 65 6.96 9.64 -1.66
N GLN A 66 6.63 9.89 -0.40
CA GLN A 66 6.53 8.88 0.63
C GLN A 66 5.21 9.06 1.38
N GLN A 67 4.39 8.02 1.38
CA GLN A 67 3.19 7.92 2.22
C GLN A 67 3.40 6.85 3.28
N ARG A 68 2.91 7.10 4.49
CA ARG A 68 2.96 6.15 5.60
C ARG A 68 1.58 6.07 6.26
N GLN A 69 1.07 4.85 6.40
CA GLN A 69 -0.20 4.55 7.03
C GLN A 69 0.03 3.55 8.16
N GLU A 70 -0.68 3.73 9.26
CA GLU A 70 -0.75 2.72 10.31
C GLU A 70 -2.04 1.91 10.15
N ARG A 71 -1.93 0.60 10.28
CA ARG A 71 -3.05 -0.33 10.26
C ARG A 71 -2.98 -1.19 11.52
N THR A 72 -4.12 -1.51 12.09
CA THR A 72 -4.20 -2.44 13.21
C THR A 72 -4.42 -3.84 12.66
N THR A 73 -3.58 -4.79 13.06
CA THR A 73 -3.76 -6.20 12.72
C THR A 73 -4.91 -6.80 13.54
N LYS A 74 -5.36 -8.02 13.17
CA LYS A 74 -6.44 -8.74 13.87
C LYS A 74 -6.18 -8.99 15.36
N ASN A 75 -4.90 -9.05 15.75
CA ASN A 75 -4.44 -9.23 17.12
C ASN A 75 -4.07 -7.91 17.83
N GLY A 76 -4.46 -6.76 17.27
CA GLY A 76 -4.27 -5.44 17.89
C GLY A 76 -2.86 -4.83 17.75
N SER A 77 -1.93 -5.49 17.05
CA SER A 77 -0.60 -4.93 16.81
C SER A 77 -0.62 -3.88 15.69
N VAL A 78 0.26 -2.89 15.78
CA VAL A 78 0.42 -1.87 14.75
C VAL A 78 1.23 -2.45 13.58
N LEU A 79 0.72 -2.25 12.37
CA LEU A 79 1.37 -2.55 11.11
C LEU A 79 1.56 -1.24 10.36
N ILE A 80 2.81 -0.92 10.03
CA ILE A 80 3.16 0.25 9.25
C ILE A 80 3.19 -0.14 7.78
N TYR A 81 2.43 0.58 6.98
CA TYR A 81 2.40 0.46 5.53
C TYR A 81 3.01 1.72 4.91
N SER A 82 4.11 1.54 4.17
CA SER A 82 4.79 2.62 3.46
C SER A 82 4.65 2.42 1.96
N ILE A 83 4.32 3.49 1.25
CA ILE A 83 4.33 3.58 -0.22
C ILE A 83 5.37 4.62 -0.60
N CYS A 84 6.32 4.26 -1.44
CA CYS A 84 7.38 5.16 -1.91
C CYS A 84 7.35 5.21 -3.44
N ARG A 85 7.17 6.41 -4.00
CA ARG A 85 7.39 6.67 -5.42
C ARG A 85 8.81 7.20 -5.59
N ILE A 86 9.64 6.48 -6.33
CA ILE A 86 11.08 6.71 -6.40
C ILE A 86 11.50 6.81 -7.86
N LYS A 87 12.29 7.84 -8.17
CA LYS A 87 13.00 7.97 -9.44
C LYS A 87 14.39 7.38 -9.30
N TYR A 88 14.78 6.52 -10.22
CA TYR A 88 16.13 5.98 -10.34
C TYR A 88 16.76 6.57 -11.59
N THR A 89 17.89 7.25 -11.41
CA THR A 89 18.67 7.78 -12.54
C THR A 89 19.87 6.87 -12.77
N PHE A 90 19.98 6.32 -13.97
CA PHE A 90 21.07 5.46 -14.41
C PHE A 90 22.05 6.31 -15.20
N PHE A 91 23.30 6.34 -14.76
CA PHE A 91 24.35 7.18 -15.36
C PHE A 91 25.43 6.33 -16.00
N ALA A 92 25.97 6.81 -17.12
CA ALA A 92 27.17 6.29 -17.75
C ALA A 92 28.37 7.23 -17.55
N GLU A 93 29.58 6.72 -17.81
CA GLU A 93 30.85 7.45 -17.61
C GLU A 93 31.00 8.70 -18.51
N ASP A 94 30.25 8.77 -19.61
CA ASP A 94 30.22 9.94 -20.50
C ASP A 94 29.32 11.08 -19.98
N GLY A 95 28.56 10.83 -18.91
CA GLY A 95 27.63 11.79 -18.30
C GLY A 95 26.20 11.69 -18.81
N SER A 96 25.91 10.82 -19.80
CA SER A 96 24.55 10.56 -20.25
C SER A 96 23.77 9.72 -19.23
N CYS A 97 22.44 9.87 -19.21
CA CYS A 97 21.58 9.17 -18.27
C CYS A 97 20.19 8.84 -18.82
N ILE A 98 19.52 7.90 -18.15
CA ILE A 98 18.08 7.64 -18.27
C ILE A 98 17.45 7.63 -16.88
N GLU A 99 16.15 7.92 -16.83
CA GLU A 99 15.37 7.93 -15.59
C GLU A 99 14.27 6.87 -15.65
N ALA A 100 14.04 6.17 -14.54
CA ALA A 100 12.92 5.26 -14.36
C ALA A 100 12.21 5.59 -13.06
N VAL A 101 10.88 5.72 -13.10
CA VAL A 101 10.07 5.96 -11.89
C VAL A 101 9.30 4.69 -11.57
N THR A 102 9.49 4.19 -10.36
CA THR A 102 8.76 3.03 -9.85
C THR A 102 8.12 3.33 -8.51
N VAL A 103 7.08 2.56 -8.19
CA VAL A 103 6.43 2.59 -6.88
C VAL A 103 6.77 1.31 -6.15
N GLY A 104 7.14 1.43 -4.89
CA GLY A 104 7.37 0.31 -4.01
C GLY A 104 6.49 0.41 -2.78
N GLU A 105 6.03 -0.74 -2.33
CA GLU A 105 5.16 -0.87 -1.18
C GLU A 105 5.78 -1.82 -0.16
N GLY A 106 5.70 -1.45 1.11
CA GLY A 106 6.30 -2.22 2.21
C GLY A 106 5.42 -2.21 3.44
N MET A 107 5.18 -3.40 3.99
CA MET A 107 4.51 -3.57 5.29
C MET A 107 5.47 -4.15 6.32
N ASP A 108 5.50 -3.56 7.51
CA ASP A 108 6.30 -4.03 8.64
C ASP A 108 5.65 -3.64 9.97
N SER A 109 5.73 -4.49 10.98
CA SER A 109 5.22 -4.18 12.33
C SER A 109 6.20 -3.33 13.16
N GLY A 110 7.39 -3.07 12.64
CA GLY A 110 8.40 -2.19 13.21
C GLY A 110 8.82 -1.09 12.24
N ASP A 111 10.09 -0.74 12.23
CA ASP A 111 10.64 0.43 11.55
C ASP A 111 11.01 0.19 10.06
N LYS A 112 10.84 -1.03 9.55
CA LYS A 112 11.40 -1.44 8.24
C LYS A 112 10.46 -1.27 7.05
N ALA A 113 9.25 -0.71 7.25
CA ALA A 113 8.25 -0.58 6.20
C ALA A 113 8.77 0.23 5.00
N THR A 114 9.41 1.38 5.24
CA THR A 114 9.99 2.21 4.17
C THR A 114 11.15 1.51 3.47
N ASN A 115 12.04 0.84 4.21
CA ASN A 115 13.15 0.09 3.60
C ASN A 115 12.65 -1.04 2.69
N LYS A 116 11.57 -1.73 3.09
CA LYS A 116 10.91 -2.73 2.25
C LYS A 116 10.32 -2.10 1.00
N ALA A 117 9.63 -0.96 1.13
CA ALA A 117 9.09 -0.22 0.00
C ALA A 117 10.18 0.17 -1.00
N MET A 118 11.28 0.76 -0.53
CA MET A 118 12.42 1.14 -1.37
C MET A 118 13.09 -0.07 -2.05
N ALA A 119 13.23 -1.19 -1.34
CA ALA A 119 13.78 -2.42 -1.92
C ALA A 119 12.89 -2.97 -3.04
N ILE A 120 11.57 -2.93 -2.87
CA ILE A 120 10.61 -3.34 -3.90
C ILE A 120 10.64 -2.41 -5.11
N ALA A 121 10.65 -1.09 -4.90
CA ALA A 121 10.74 -0.09 -5.97
C ALA A 121 12.00 -0.32 -6.82
N PHE A 122 13.15 -0.50 -6.15
CA PHE A 122 14.42 -0.71 -6.83
C PHE A 122 14.44 -2.03 -7.60
N LYS A 123 13.91 -3.10 -7.00
CA LYS A 123 13.77 -4.40 -7.66
C LYS A 123 13.08 -4.26 -9.01
N TYR A 124 11.92 -3.60 -9.02
CA TYR A 124 11.13 -3.44 -10.24
C TYR A 124 11.78 -2.49 -11.24
N ALA A 125 12.48 -1.44 -10.78
CA ALA A 125 13.25 -0.58 -11.67
C ALA A 125 14.31 -1.39 -12.44
N CYS A 126 15.06 -2.25 -11.76
CA CYS A 126 16.05 -3.13 -12.40
C CYS A 126 15.40 -4.14 -13.36
N PHE A 127 14.31 -4.80 -12.97
CA PHE A 127 13.59 -5.73 -13.85
C PHE A 127 13.13 -5.07 -15.14
N GLN A 128 12.54 -3.87 -15.03
CA GLN A 128 11.95 -3.17 -16.16
C GLN A 128 13.01 -2.53 -17.07
N VAL A 129 14.04 -1.90 -16.49
CA VAL A 129 15.09 -1.24 -17.28
C VAL A 129 15.97 -2.26 -18.02
N PHE A 130 16.32 -3.38 -17.38
CA PHE A 130 17.19 -4.40 -17.98
C PHE A 130 16.43 -5.54 -18.65
N CYS A 131 15.09 -5.51 -18.66
CA CYS A 131 14.23 -6.61 -19.13
C CYS A 131 14.70 -7.98 -18.62
N ILE A 132 15.04 -8.06 -17.33
CA ILE A 132 15.69 -9.25 -16.74
C ILE A 132 14.79 -10.47 -16.98
N PRO A 133 15.26 -11.52 -17.67
CA PRO A 133 14.45 -12.68 -17.94
C PRO A 133 14.06 -13.40 -16.65
N THR A 134 12.84 -13.93 -16.64
CA THR A 134 12.33 -14.74 -15.54
C THR A 134 12.19 -16.18 -16.03
N GLU A 135 12.68 -17.15 -15.26
CA GLU A 135 12.63 -18.58 -15.65
C GLU A 135 11.20 -19.14 -15.79
N GLU A 136 10.21 -18.42 -15.25
CA GLU A 136 8.79 -18.74 -15.34
C GLU A 136 8.10 -17.61 -16.10
N MET A 137 8.06 -17.68 -17.43
CA MET A 137 7.14 -16.87 -18.25
C MET A 137 5.73 -17.47 -18.19
N LYS A 138 5.19 -17.59 -16.97
CA LYS A 138 3.75 -17.78 -16.76
C LYS A 138 3.09 -16.42 -16.79
N ASP A 139 2.04 -16.29 -17.58
CA ASP A 139 1.32 -15.03 -17.77
C ASP A 139 0.73 -14.59 -16.41
N PRO A 140 0.84 -13.31 -15.99
CA PRO A 140 0.18 -12.83 -14.78
C PRO A 140 -1.35 -13.05 -14.77
N ASP A 141 -1.98 -13.25 -15.93
CA ASP A 141 -3.41 -13.63 -16.02
C ASP A 141 -3.66 -15.15 -15.82
N GLU A 142 -2.61 -15.96 -15.63
CA GLU A 142 -2.73 -17.42 -15.45
C GLU A 142 -3.25 -17.79 -14.05
N GLU A 143 -3.00 -16.95 -13.04
CA GLU A 143 -3.58 -17.09 -11.69
C GLU A 143 -4.17 -15.74 -11.24
N THR A 144 -5.49 -15.61 -11.31
CA THR A 144 -6.21 -14.49 -10.66
C THR A 144 -6.19 -14.72 -9.16
N PRO A 145 -5.58 -13.84 -8.33
CA PRO A 145 -5.69 -13.94 -6.89
C PRO A 145 -7.17 -13.87 -6.48
N GLU A 146 -7.58 -14.67 -5.51
CA GLU A 146 -8.93 -14.54 -4.96
C GLU A 146 -9.16 -13.09 -4.51
N PRO A 147 -10.30 -12.46 -4.88
CA PRO A 147 -10.59 -11.11 -4.45
C PRO A 147 -10.58 -11.06 -2.93
N VAL A 148 -9.77 -10.17 -2.37
CA VAL A 148 -9.79 -9.86 -0.93
C VAL A 148 -11.15 -9.25 -0.59
N THR A 149 -12.09 -10.09 -0.15
CA THR A 149 -13.36 -9.63 0.42
C THR A 149 -13.05 -8.83 1.69
N PRO A 150 -13.52 -7.57 1.83
CA PRO A 150 -13.48 -6.86 3.08
C PRO A 150 -14.12 -7.71 4.17
N GLN A 151 -13.36 -8.05 5.21
CA GLN A 151 -13.86 -8.92 6.25
C GLN A 151 -14.88 -8.14 7.09
N PHE A 152 -16.13 -8.60 7.13
CA PHE A 152 -17.16 -8.01 7.97
C PHE A 152 -16.76 -8.11 9.44
N VAL A 153 -16.47 -6.97 10.07
CA VAL A 153 -16.20 -6.87 11.50
C VAL A 153 -17.47 -6.34 12.18
N PRO A 154 -18.18 -7.16 12.98
CA PRO A 154 -19.40 -6.72 13.65
C PRO A 154 -19.09 -5.60 14.66
N ALA A 155 -20.07 -4.74 14.92
CA ALA A 155 -19.96 -3.71 15.94
C ALA A 155 -19.69 -4.33 17.33
N SER A 156 -18.83 -3.68 18.13
CA SER A 156 -18.55 -4.13 19.50
C SER A 156 -19.75 -3.89 20.41
N ALA A 157 -19.77 -4.59 21.56
CA ALA A 157 -20.80 -4.37 22.57
C ALA A 157 -20.83 -2.92 23.07
N GLU A 158 -19.67 -2.28 23.23
CA GLU A 158 -19.57 -0.87 23.61
C GLU A 158 -20.16 0.06 22.53
N GLN A 159 -19.89 -0.22 21.25
CA GLN A 159 -20.44 0.58 20.14
C GLN A 159 -21.97 0.45 20.07
N MET A 160 -22.49 -0.77 20.24
CA MET A 160 -23.93 -1.02 20.28
C MET A 160 -24.60 -0.32 21.46
N HIS A 161 -23.99 -0.37 22.64
CA HIS A 161 -24.48 0.31 23.84
C HIS A 161 -24.52 1.83 23.65
N LYS A 162 -23.39 2.41 23.22
CA LYS A 162 -23.26 3.85 22.96
C LYS A 162 -24.28 4.33 21.93
N MET A 163 -24.46 3.58 20.84
CA MET A 163 -25.47 3.88 19.83
C MET A 163 -26.89 3.92 20.43
N GLY A 164 -27.22 2.97 21.30
CA GLY A 164 -28.50 2.96 22.04
C GLY A 164 -28.67 4.19 22.93
N GLU A 165 -27.65 4.55 23.71
CA GLU A 165 -27.68 5.75 24.58
C GLU A 165 -27.93 7.04 23.77
N PHE A 166 -27.21 7.23 22.66
CA PHE A 166 -27.39 8.41 21.81
C PHE A 166 -28.78 8.46 21.17
N VAL A 167 -29.30 7.32 20.72
CA VAL A 167 -30.65 7.24 20.15
C VAL A 167 -31.70 7.58 21.20
N SER A 168 -31.56 7.05 22.41
CA SER A 168 -32.46 7.33 23.52
C SER A 168 -32.44 8.81 23.91
N ALA A 169 -31.25 9.38 24.12
CA ALA A 169 -31.08 10.79 24.45
C ALA A 169 -31.64 11.71 23.34
N TYR A 170 -31.50 11.33 22.07
CA TYR A 170 -32.10 12.09 20.98
C TYR A 170 -33.63 11.96 20.93
N ALA A 171 -34.18 10.78 21.24
CA ALA A 171 -35.62 10.54 21.33
C ALA A 171 -36.27 11.40 22.41
N GLU A 172 -35.66 11.48 23.60
CA GLU A 172 -36.16 12.30 24.72
C GLU A 172 -36.26 13.79 24.36
N MET A 173 -35.36 14.28 23.49
CA MET A 173 -35.43 15.65 22.98
C MET A 173 -36.49 15.85 21.88
N CYS A 174 -37.14 14.79 21.41
CA CYS A 174 -38.14 14.84 20.37
C CYS A 174 -39.56 14.72 20.91
N GLU A 175 -40.33 15.82 20.80
CA GLU A 175 -41.75 15.84 21.18
C GLU A 175 -42.60 14.83 20.38
N ASP A 176 -42.28 14.59 19.10
CA ASP A 176 -43.08 13.76 18.19
C ASP A 176 -42.36 12.49 17.68
N ALA A 177 -41.22 12.08 18.26
CA ALA A 177 -40.47 10.92 17.78
C ALA A 177 -40.02 10.00 18.92
N LYS A 178 -40.35 8.71 18.79
CA LYS A 178 -39.90 7.67 19.72
C LYS A 178 -38.59 7.06 19.24
N GLU A 179 -37.93 6.31 20.11
CA GLU A 179 -36.69 5.58 19.77
C GLU A 179 -36.86 4.69 18.53
N SER A 180 -38.02 4.02 18.40
CA SER A 180 -38.35 3.18 17.25
C SER A 180 -38.31 3.96 15.92
N ASP A 181 -38.72 5.22 15.92
CA ASP A 181 -38.77 6.07 14.73
C ASP A 181 -37.36 6.51 14.32
N ILE A 182 -36.51 6.78 15.31
CA ILE A 182 -35.09 7.10 15.08
C ILE A 182 -34.35 5.87 14.54
N TRP A 183 -34.58 4.70 15.13
CA TRP A 183 -34.05 3.44 14.60
C TRP A 183 -34.55 3.17 13.18
N GLY A 184 -35.81 3.45 12.87
CA GLY A 184 -36.35 3.36 11.51
C GLY A 184 -35.58 4.24 10.51
N LYS A 185 -35.34 5.51 10.86
CA LYS A 185 -34.55 6.43 10.04
C LYS A 185 -33.10 5.97 9.84
N LEU A 186 -32.49 5.41 10.88
CA LEU A 186 -31.13 4.87 10.80
C LEU A 186 -31.08 3.63 9.90
N LYS A 187 -32.04 2.72 10.01
CA LYS A 187 -32.15 1.54 9.13
C LYS A 187 -32.28 1.94 7.66
N GLU A 188 -33.13 2.92 7.35
CA GLU A 188 -33.30 3.43 5.99
C GLU A 188 -32.02 4.09 5.48
N LYS A 189 -31.40 4.96 6.29
CA LYS A 189 -30.22 5.74 5.90
C LYS A 189 -28.95 4.90 5.71
N TYR A 190 -28.78 3.86 6.51
CA TYR A 190 -27.57 3.00 6.50
C TYR A 190 -27.84 1.62 5.91
N HIS A 191 -29.05 1.36 5.42
CA HIS A 191 -29.47 0.14 4.73
C HIS A 191 -29.18 -1.14 5.52
N PHE A 192 -29.55 -1.19 6.80
CA PHE A 192 -29.46 -2.40 7.63
C PHE A 192 -30.84 -2.84 8.13
N SER A 193 -31.07 -4.15 8.21
CA SER A 193 -32.34 -4.73 8.66
C SER A 193 -32.32 -5.08 10.15
N GLY A 194 -31.17 -5.54 10.65
CA GLY A 194 -30.94 -6.00 12.01
C GLY A 194 -29.57 -5.60 12.55
N THR A 195 -29.42 -5.67 13.87
CA THR A 195 -28.19 -5.26 14.57
C THR A 195 -26.98 -6.12 14.22
N SER A 196 -27.20 -7.35 13.76
CA SER A 196 -26.16 -8.27 13.28
C SER A 196 -25.49 -7.84 11.97
N GLU A 197 -26.09 -6.89 11.23
CA GLU A 197 -25.56 -6.36 9.97
C GLU A 197 -24.74 -5.08 10.19
N ILE A 198 -24.67 -4.58 11.42
CA ILE A 198 -23.97 -3.35 11.74
C ILE A 198 -22.48 -3.68 11.94
N SER A 199 -21.64 -3.17 11.04
CA SER A 199 -20.19 -3.25 11.19
C SER A 199 -19.67 -2.22 12.19
N ALA A 200 -18.46 -2.42 12.71
CA ALA A 200 -17.80 -1.45 13.59
C ALA A 200 -17.71 -0.04 12.95
N GLU A 201 -17.40 0.04 11.66
CA GLU A 201 -17.34 1.31 10.91
C GLU A 201 -18.73 1.94 10.74
N MET A 202 -19.75 1.11 10.46
CA MET A 202 -21.12 1.59 10.35
C MET A 202 -21.64 2.13 11.68
N ALA A 203 -21.33 1.44 12.79
CA ALA A 203 -21.71 1.89 14.14
C ALA A 203 -21.12 3.26 14.48
N GLU A 204 -19.84 3.52 14.16
CA GLU A 204 -19.23 4.83 14.35
C GLU A 204 -19.95 5.92 13.55
N LYS A 205 -20.25 5.65 12.27
CA LYS A 205 -21.00 6.58 11.41
C LYS A 205 -22.39 6.87 11.97
N ILE A 206 -23.08 5.86 12.49
CA ILE A 206 -24.40 6.02 13.12
C ILE A 206 -24.29 6.88 14.39
N ILE A 207 -23.35 6.58 15.28
CA ILE A 207 -23.14 7.34 16.52
C ILE A 207 -22.89 8.83 16.21
N THR A 208 -21.96 9.12 15.30
CA THR A 208 -21.68 10.51 14.89
C THR A 208 -22.92 11.18 14.30
N GLN A 209 -23.71 10.46 13.52
CA GLN A 209 -24.91 11.01 12.90
C GLN A 209 -25.99 11.39 13.93
N VAL A 210 -26.22 10.54 14.94
CA VAL A 210 -27.19 10.82 16.00
C VAL A 210 -26.69 11.97 16.89
N GLU A 211 -25.38 12.04 17.17
CA GLU A 211 -24.79 13.16 17.88
C GLU A 211 -24.98 14.51 17.15
N VAL A 212 -24.82 14.52 15.82
CA VAL A 212 -25.09 15.70 14.98
C VAL A 212 -26.56 16.11 15.07
N TRP A 213 -27.49 15.15 15.02
CA TRP A 213 -28.91 15.43 15.18
C TRP A 213 -29.25 16.01 16.55
N TYR A 214 -28.67 15.43 17.61
CA TYR A 214 -28.81 15.90 18.98
C TYR A 214 -28.35 17.35 19.14
N LYS A 215 -27.11 17.66 18.73
CA LYS A 215 -26.56 19.03 18.81
C LYS A 215 -27.38 20.03 17.99
N GLY A 216 -27.78 19.64 16.78
CA GLY A 216 -28.61 20.48 15.92
C GLY A 216 -29.98 20.79 16.53
N LYS A 217 -30.58 19.84 17.26
CA LYS A 217 -31.85 20.06 17.94
C LYS A 217 -31.70 20.88 19.22
N LYS A 218 -30.68 20.58 20.04
CA LYS A 218 -30.35 21.36 21.24
C LYS A 218 -30.16 22.85 20.93
N ASN A 219 -29.39 23.18 19.90
CA ASN A 219 -29.17 24.57 19.48
C ASN A 219 -30.46 25.28 19.03
N LYS A 220 -31.44 24.55 18.49
CA LYS A 220 -32.75 25.12 18.11
C LYS A 220 -33.66 25.37 19.31
N ILE A 221 -33.52 24.58 20.38
CA ILE A 221 -34.28 24.74 21.62
C ILE A 221 -33.67 25.87 22.48
N GLU A 222 -32.35 25.94 22.58
CA GLU A 222 -31.66 26.96 23.38
C GLU A 222 -31.56 28.33 22.69
N GLY A 223 -31.75 28.38 21.36
CA GLY A 223 -31.75 29.61 20.56
C GLY A 223 -33.13 30.18 20.23
N ALA A 224 -34.21 29.54 20.72
CA ALA A 224 -35.60 29.99 20.63
C ALA A 224 -36.07 30.58 21.96
#